data_AF-A0A8D8NL36-F1
#
_entry.id   AF-A0A8D8NL36-F1
#
_cell.length_a   1.000
_cell.length_b   1.000
_cell.length_c   1.000
_cell.angle_alpha   90.00
_cell.angle_beta   90.00
_cell.angle_gamma   90.00
#
_symmetry.space_group_name_H-M   'P 1'
#
loop_
_entity.id
_entity.type
_entity.pdbx_description
1 polymer ?
#
loop_
_entity_poly.entity_id
_entity_poly.type
_entity_poly.pdbx_seq_one_letter_code
_entity_poly.pdbx_strand_id
1 'polypeptide(L)'
;MVESETDSNNSNYTNVRDDRVANGVGTKELPVAIPVDLNGGSKQTGLQIVPSKQQQDKASLDPERGFASKADFEHAIELTGYGRFHYILLAICGLVSTSEEMDVISMSFILPSAQCDLDLNTQSKGWLNSIIFIGMMVGAYFWGSVADSLGRKKVLIVISIMNAFCIVASSFSQNYETFMVFRFLNGAA
;
A
#
# COMPACT_ATOMS: atom_id res chain seq x y z
N MET A 1 22.28 39.61 40.72
CA MET A 1 22.58 41.05 40.71
C MET A 1 23.25 41.33 39.37
N VAL A 2 22.81 42.18 38.45
CA VAL A 2 21.66 43.08 38.27
C VAL A 2 21.62 43.33 36.74
N GLU A 3 20.41 43.52 36.19
CA GLU A 3 20.06 43.97 34.84
C GLU A 3 20.97 45.06 34.23
N SER A 4 21.09 45.08 32.90
CA SER A 4 20.57 46.21 32.08
C SER A 4 20.70 45.93 30.57
N GLU A 5 19.63 46.30 29.87
CA GLU A 5 19.43 46.48 28.42
C GLU A 5 20.60 47.24 27.74
N THR A 6 20.83 47.21 26.43
CA THR A 6 19.93 47.49 25.30
C THR A 6 20.68 47.10 24.03
N ASP A 7 20.02 46.50 23.03
CA ASP A 7 20.29 46.90 21.65
C ASP A 7 19.06 46.69 20.79
N SER A 8 18.71 47.79 20.13
CA SER A 8 17.53 47.98 19.29
C SER A 8 17.88 47.61 17.85
N ASN A 9 16.84 47.21 17.09
CA ASN A 9 16.68 47.47 15.65
C ASN A 9 17.34 46.50 14.64
N ASN A 10 16.53 45.63 14.01
CA ASN A 10 16.45 45.55 12.54
C ASN A 10 15.23 44.74 12.02
N SER A 11 14.20 45.47 11.58
CA SER A 11 13.33 45.30 10.41
C SER A 11 13.03 43.94 9.74
N ASN A 12 11.73 43.83 9.41
CA ASN A 12 11.15 43.33 8.15
C ASN A 12 11.16 41.83 7.83
N TYR A 13 10.10 41.10 8.23
CA TYR A 13 9.42 40.15 7.34
C TYR A 13 7.92 40.19 7.57
N THR A 14 7.27 40.88 6.65
CA THR A 14 5.84 41.10 6.50
C THR A 14 5.05 39.84 6.17
N ASN A 15 3.88 39.72 6.81
CA ASN A 15 2.64 39.11 6.35
C ASN A 15 2.54 38.86 4.83
N VAL A 16 2.59 37.59 4.39
CA VAL A 16 2.21 37.15 3.04
C VAL A 16 1.68 35.70 3.08
N ARG A 17 0.51 35.44 3.69
CA ARG A 17 -0.20 34.13 3.55
C ARG A 17 -1.73 34.20 3.61
N ASP A 18 -2.36 35.33 3.30
CA ASP A 18 -3.84 35.48 3.36
C ASP A 18 -4.59 35.31 2.02
N ASP A 19 -3.93 35.00 0.90
CA ASP A 19 -4.57 35.11 -0.43
C ASP A 19 -4.97 33.80 -1.13
N ARG A 20 -5.09 32.66 -0.43
CA ARG A 20 -5.48 31.37 -1.08
C ARG A 20 -6.78 30.70 -0.61
N VAL A 21 -7.56 31.33 0.27
CA VAL A 21 -8.81 30.73 0.82
C VAL A 21 -10.09 31.34 0.19
N ALA A 22 -9.98 31.97 -0.98
CA ALA A 22 -11.13 32.47 -1.71
C ALA A 22 -11.10 31.99 -3.16
N ASN A 23 -11.57 30.76 -3.44
CA ASN A 23 -12.28 30.41 -4.68
C ASN A 23 -12.66 28.90 -4.76
N GLY A 24 -13.96 28.63 -4.98
CA GLY A 24 -14.50 27.36 -5.53
C GLY A 24 -15.39 26.55 -4.57
N VAL A 25 -16.65 26.92 -4.32
CA VAL A 25 -17.86 26.58 -5.12
C VAL A 25 -18.19 25.07 -5.17
N GLY A 26 -19.01 24.61 -4.21
CA GLY A 26 -20.33 23.98 -4.41
C GLY A 26 -20.47 22.58 -5.03
N THR A 27 -20.86 21.60 -4.21
CA THR A 27 -21.85 20.56 -4.58
C THR A 27 -22.63 20.03 -3.37
N LYS A 28 -23.85 20.59 -3.18
CA LYS A 28 -25.14 19.93 -2.94
C LYS A 28 -25.25 18.84 -1.84
N GLU A 29 -25.84 19.26 -0.72
CA GLU A 29 -26.93 18.63 0.06
C GLU A 29 -27.40 17.22 -0.39
N LEU A 30 -27.38 16.24 0.51
CA LEU A 30 -28.38 15.16 0.55
C LEU A 30 -28.58 14.67 2.00
N PRO A 31 -29.76 14.90 2.62
CA PRO A 31 -30.07 14.40 3.95
C PRO A 31 -30.70 13.01 3.86
N VAL A 32 -30.12 12.00 4.51
CA VAL A 32 -30.80 10.72 4.73
C VAL A 32 -30.84 10.45 6.23
N ALA A 33 -31.92 10.94 6.83
CA ALA A 33 -32.37 10.49 8.14
C ALA A 33 -32.96 9.07 8.00
N ILE A 34 -32.52 8.14 8.84
CA ILE A 34 -33.30 6.94 9.18
C ILE A 34 -33.30 6.84 10.71
N PRO A 35 -34.45 7.04 11.38
CA PRO A 35 -34.58 6.66 12.78
C PRO A 35 -34.92 5.16 12.84
N VAL A 36 -34.16 4.39 13.62
CA VAL A 36 -34.60 3.05 14.06
C VAL A 36 -34.44 2.99 15.57
N ASP A 37 -35.51 3.37 16.26
CA ASP A 37 -35.73 3.01 17.65
C ASP A 37 -36.05 1.52 17.75
N LEU A 38 -35.25 0.77 18.50
CA LEU A 38 -35.65 -0.52 19.05
C LEU A 38 -35.22 -0.59 20.53
N ASN A 39 -36.09 -0.08 21.39
CA ASN A 39 -36.12 -0.42 22.81
C ASN A 39 -36.54 -1.90 22.94
N GLY A 40 -35.63 -2.74 23.45
CA GLY A 40 -35.89 -4.14 23.74
C GLY A 40 -35.01 -4.61 24.89
N GLY A 41 -35.54 -4.58 26.12
CA GLY A 41 -34.84 -5.07 27.30
C GLY A 41 -34.72 -6.60 27.35
N SER A 42 -33.62 -7.11 27.88
CA SER A 42 -33.56 -8.40 28.60
C SER A 42 -32.21 -8.64 29.31
N LYS A 43 -32.29 -8.66 30.65
CA LYS A 43 -31.73 -9.64 31.62
C LYS A 43 -30.24 -10.06 31.57
N GLN A 44 -29.60 -9.90 32.74
CA GLN A 44 -28.79 -10.88 33.51
C GLN A 44 -27.47 -11.37 32.84
N THR A 45 -26.31 -11.58 33.46
CA THR A 45 -25.86 -11.83 34.84
C THR A 45 -24.34 -12.08 34.80
N GLY A 46 -23.63 -11.83 35.90
CA GLY A 46 -22.31 -12.46 36.20
C GLY A 46 -21.10 -11.54 35.95
N LEU A 47 -20.67 -10.75 36.92
CA LEU A 47 -19.72 -11.10 38.01
C LEU A 47 -18.28 -11.34 37.52
N GLN A 48 -17.46 -10.29 37.56
CA GLN A 48 -16.14 -10.37 38.16
C GLN A 48 -15.82 -9.06 38.89
N ILE A 49 -15.29 -9.22 40.08
CA ILE A 49 -15.10 -8.26 41.15
C ILE A 49 -13.64 -7.77 41.09
N VAL A 50 -13.43 -6.44 40.98
CA VAL A 50 -12.47 -5.54 41.71
C VAL A 50 -10.96 -5.93 41.75
N PRO A 51 -9.96 -5.00 41.65
CA PRO A 51 -10.02 -3.59 42.04
C PRO A 51 -9.49 -2.57 41.01
N SER A 52 -10.31 -1.57 40.74
CA SER A 52 -9.86 -0.26 40.29
C SER A 52 -9.37 0.52 41.51
N LYS A 53 -8.07 0.77 41.61
CA LYS A 53 -7.56 1.87 42.43
C LYS A 53 -8.14 3.15 41.84
N GLN A 54 -8.94 3.85 42.63
CA GLN A 54 -9.23 5.24 42.39
C GLN A 54 -7.91 6.02 42.39
N GLN A 55 -7.66 6.76 41.32
CA GLN A 55 -7.11 8.09 41.44
C GLN A 55 -7.69 8.94 40.31
N GLN A 56 -8.80 9.55 40.67
CA GLN A 56 -9.44 10.64 39.99
C GLN A 56 -8.49 11.84 40.06
N ASP A 57 -7.95 12.30 38.93
CA ASP A 57 -7.40 13.65 38.83
C ASP A 57 -7.93 14.34 37.57
N LYS A 58 -8.98 15.12 37.83
CA LYS A 58 -9.34 16.39 37.20
C LYS A 58 -9.65 16.42 35.71
N ALA A 59 -10.96 16.48 35.47
CA ALA A 59 -11.54 17.34 34.45
C ALA A 59 -10.89 18.73 34.48
N SER A 60 -10.15 19.04 33.42
CA SER A 60 -10.04 20.39 32.89
C SER A 60 -10.87 20.40 31.61
N LEU A 61 -12.10 20.90 31.75
CA LEU A 61 -12.87 21.41 30.63
C LEU A 61 -12.12 22.66 30.14
N ASP A 62 -11.40 22.54 29.03
CA ASP A 62 -10.95 23.69 28.26
C ASP A 62 -11.94 23.90 27.10
N PRO A 63 -12.95 24.78 27.24
CA PRO A 63 -13.94 25.03 26.20
C PRO A 63 -13.44 25.95 25.06
N GLU A 64 -12.12 26.12 24.89
CA GLU A 64 -11.58 27.17 24.00
C GLU A 64 -10.33 26.72 23.22
N ARG A 65 -10.44 25.63 22.46
CA ARG A 65 -9.62 25.41 21.26
C ARG A 65 -10.46 24.89 20.11
N GLY A 66 -11.11 25.82 19.43
CA GLY A 66 -11.43 25.68 18.02
C GLY A 66 -10.14 25.61 17.21
N PHE A 67 -9.48 24.46 17.21
CA PHE A 67 -8.47 24.09 16.24
C PHE A 67 -8.72 22.64 15.92
N ALA A 68 -9.02 22.39 14.64
CA ALA A 68 -9.16 21.07 14.05
C ALA A 68 -8.13 20.12 14.66
N SER A 69 -8.56 19.27 15.60
CA SER A 69 -7.79 18.13 16.03
C SER A 69 -7.44 17.39 14.76
N LYS A 70 -6.14 17.21 14.47
CA LYS A 70 -5.70 16.48 13.28
C LYS A 70 -6.49 15.18 13.26
N ALA A 71 -7.33 14.99 12.24
CA ALA A 71 -8.15 13.81 12.12
C ALA A 71 -7.23 12.58 12.25
N ASP A 72 -7.41 11.84 13.33
CA ASP A 72 -6.56 10.70 13.64
C ASP A 72 -6.91 9.59 12.64
N PHE A 73 -6.02 9.37 11.68
CA PHE A 73 -6.27 8.43 10.57
C PHE A 73 -6.57 7.03 11.08
N GLU A 74 -5.92 6.63 12.17
CA GLU A 74 -6.12 5.33 12.81
C GLU A 74 -7.56 5.18 13.34
N HIS A 75 -8.08 6.23 13.99
CA HIS A 75 -9.44 6.22 14.50
C HIS A 75 -10.48 6.17 13.37
N ALA A 76 -10.21 6.83 12.23
CA ALA A 76 -11.08 6.76 11.06
C ALA A 76 -11.10 5.35 10.43
N ILE A 77 -9.97 4.65 10.39
CA ILE A 77 -9.88 3.28 9.85
C ILE A 77 -10.65 2.30 10.75
N GLU A 78 -10.46 2.37 12.07
CA GLU A 78 -11.18 1.54 13.03
C GLU A 78 -12.71 1.68 12.91
N LEU A 79 -13.19 2.92 12.72
CA LEU A 79 -14.63 3.19 12.57
C LEU A 79 -15.21 2.67 11.25
N THR A 80 -14.41 2.64 10.17
CA THR A 80 -14.89 2.18 8.85
C THR A 80 -15.01 0.67 8.70
N GLY A 81 -14.27 -0.11 9.49
CA GLY A 81 -14.30 -1.58 9.44
C GLY A 81 -13.97 -2.18 8.06
N TYR A 82 -13.95 -3.51 7.96
CA TYR A 82 -13.67 -4.20 6.68
C TYR A 82 -14.94 -4.82 6.10
N GLY A 83 -15.39 -4.28 4.96
CA GLY A 83 -16.50 -4.86 4.19
C GLY A 83 -16.11 -6.11 3.39
N ARG A 84 -17.11 -6.86 2.91
CA ARG A 84 -16.92 -8.05 2.04
C ARG A 84 -16.05 -7.78 0.81
N PHE A 85 -16.07 -6.54 0.30
CA PHE A 85 -15.23 -6.09 -0.80
C PHE A 85 -13.72 -6.22 -0.50
N HIS A 86 -13.28 -5.88 0.71
CA HIS A 86 -11.87 -5.96 1.08
C HIS A 86 -11.37 -7.41 1.09
N TYR A 87 -12.17 -8.34 1.62
CA TYR A 87 -11.85 -9.76 1.60
C TYR A 87 -11.79 -10.33 0.17
N ILE A 88 -12.73 -9.94 -0.70
CA ILE A 88 -12.70 -10.36 -2.12
C ILE A 88 -11.46 -9.79 -2.82
N LEU A 89 -11.12 -8.52 -2.56
CA LEU A 89 -9.93 -7.89 -3.14
C LEU A 89 -8.64 -8.59 -2.69
N LEU A 90 -8.52 -8.90 -1.40
CA LEU A 90 -7.40 -9.66 -0.84
C LEU A 90 -7.32 -11.07 -1.45
N ALA A 91 -8.45 -11.76 -1.60
CA ALA A 91 -8.48 -13.08 -2.21
C ALA A 91 -8.02 -13.05 -3.67
N ILE A 92 -8.51 -12.10 -4.47
CA ILE A 92 -8.10 -11.96 -5.89
C ILE A 92 -6.62 -11.59 -5.99
N CYS A 93 -6.16 -10.62 -5.20
CA CYS A 93 -4.74 -10.21 -5.18
C CYS A 93 -3.84 -11.38 -4.78
N GLY A 94 -4.21 -12.09 -3.71
CA GLY A 94 -3.48 -13.27 -3.24
C GLY A 94 -3.41 -14.37 -4.30
N LEU A 95 -4.51 -14.68 -4.98
CA LEU A 95 -4.51 -15.68 -6.06
C LEU A 95 -3.54 -15.28 -7.19
N VAL A 96 -3.54 -14.01 -7.60
CA VAL A 96 -2.60 -13.51 -8.60
C VAL A 96 -1.16 -13.64 -8.11
N SER A 97 -0.85 -13.20 -6.88
CA SER A 97 0.50 -13.30 -6.31
C SER A 97 1.00 -14.75 -6.22
N THR A 98 0.15 -15.68 -5.80
CA THR A 98 0.53 -17.11 -5.72
C THR A 98 0.75 -17.74 -7.10
N SER A 99 0.04 -17.28 -8.13
CA SER A 99 0.22 -17.77 -9.50
C SER A 99 1.59 -17.38 -10.05
N GLU A 100 2.03 -16.15 -9.76
CA GLU A 100 3.35 -15.64 -10.12
C GLU A 100 4.46 -16.41 -9.40
N GLU A 101 4.30 -16.66 -8.11
CA GLU A 101 5.27 -17.46 -7.33
C GLU A 101 5.38 -18.90 -7.85
N MET A 102 4.28 -19.51 -8.30
CA MET A 102 4.29 -20.85 -8.88
C MET A 102 5.18 -20.92 -10.14
N ASP A 103 5.23 -19.88 -10.98
CA ASP A 103 6.11 -19.86 -12.16
C ASP A 103 7.60 -19.86 -11.77
N VAL A 104 7.96 -19.02 -10.80
CA VAL A 104 9.34 -18.92 -10.31
C VAL A 104 9.80 -20.24 -9.67
N ILE A 105 8.91 -20.89 -8.91
CA ILE A 105 9.18 -22.18 -8.27
C ILE A 105 9.31 -23.29 -9.34
N SER A 106 8.39 -23.34 -10.31
CA SER A 106 8.41 -24.31 -11.41
C SER A 106 9.73 -24.27 -12.17
N MET A 107 10.26 -23.07 -12.41
CA MET A 107 11.51 -22.88 -13.11
C MET A 107 12.70 -23.56 -12.43
N SER A 108 12.73 -23.61 -11.10
CA SER A 108 13.80 -24.29 -10.34
C SER A 108 13.81 -25.80 -10.56
N PHE A 109 12.63 -26.40 -10.80
CA PHE A 109 12.50 -27.82 -11.13
C PHE A 109 12.84 -28.12 -12.60
N ILE A 110 12.54 -27.19 -13.49
CA ILE A 110 12.81 -27.32 -14.93
C ILE A 110 14.29 -27.11 -15.25
N LEU A 111 14.98 -26.25 -14.49
CA LEU A 111 16.38 -25.88 -14.70
C LEU A 111 17.36 -27.06 -14.90
N PRO A 112 17.36 -28.14 -14.07
CA PRO A 112 18.24 -29.29 -14.29
C PRO A 112 17.92 -30.05 -15.59
N SER A 113 16.66 -30.08 -16.02
CA SER A 113 16.28 -30.69 -17.30
C SER A 113 16.71 -29.81 -18.48
N ALA A 114 16.50 -28.50 -18.39
CA ALA A 114 16.88 -27.53 -19.40
C ALA A 114 18.41 -27.45 -19.59
N GLN A 115 19.19 -27.74 -18.55
CA GLN A 115 20.64 -27.82 -18.65
C GLN A 115 21.09 -28.89 -19.65
N CYS A 116 20.45 -30.06 -19.65
CA CYS A 116 20.82 -31.17 -20.54
C CYS A 116 20.46 -30.87 -22.01
N ASP A 117 19.40 -30.09 -22.24
CA ASP A 117 18.89 -29.77 -23.58
C ASP A 117 19.62 -28.57 -24.21
N LEU A 118 19.99 -27.57 -23.42
CA LEU A 118 20.69 -26.35 -23.87
C LEU A 118 22.22 -26.37 -23.64
N ASP A 119 22.76 -27.49 -23.15
CA ASP A 119 24.19 -27.69 -22.82
C ASP A 119 24.81 -26.56 -21.96
N LEU A 120 24.17 -26.27 -20.82
CA LEU A 120 24.49 -25.10 -20.00
C LEU A 120 25.66 -25.33 -19.04
N ASN A 121 26.68 -24.46 -19.14
CA ASN A 121 27.78 -24.39 -18.18
C ASN A 121 27.29 -23.95 -16.78
N THR A 122 28.05 -24.28 -15.73
CA THR A 122 27.71 -23.91 -14.34
C THR A 122 27.59 -22.39 -14.14
N GLN A 123 28.42 -21.60 -14.84
CA GLN A 123 28.36 -20.15 -14.80
C GLN A 123 27.05 -19.60 -15.42
N SER A 124 26.59 -20.21 -16.52
CA SER A 124 25.36 -19.85 -17.23
C SER A 124 24.10 -20.05 -16.39
N LYS A 125 24.09 -21.07 -15.53
CA LYS A 125 23.00 -21.31 -14.57
C LYS A 125 22.92 -20.23 -13.49
N GLY A 126 24.08 -19.79 -13.01
CA GLY A 126 24.17 -18.68 -12.05
C GLY A 126 23.60 -17.40 -12.66
N TRP A 127 24.02 -17.06 -13.87
CA TRP A 127 23.49 -15.92 -14.62
C TRP A 127 21.98 -15.98 -14.84
N LEU A 128 21.45 -17.17 -15.17
CA LEU A 128 20.02 -17.37 -15.39
C LEU A 128 19.19 -17.15 -14.11
N ASN A 129 19.75 -17.39 -12.93
CA ASN A 129 19.09 -17.05 -11.68
C ASN A 129 19.23 -15.55 -11.35
N SER A 130 20.42 -14.98 -11.58
CA SER A 130 20.69 -13.56 -11.33
C SER A 130 19.86 -12.62 -12.22
N ILE A 131 19.62 -12.99 -13.48
CA ILE A 131 18.92 -12.12 -14.44
C ILE A 131 17.48 -11.80 -14.01
N ILE A 132 16.82 -12.70 -13.27
CA ILE A 132 15.47 -12.48 -12.74
C ILE A 132 15.49 -11.34 -11.72
N PHE A 133 16.50 -11.30 -10.83
CA PHE A 133 16.66 -10.21 -9.86
C PHE A 133 16.96 -8.87 -10.55
N ILE A 134 17.76 -8.89 -11.62
CA ILE A 134 18.03 -7.68 -12.40
C ILE A 134 16.74 -7.20 -13.08
N GLY A 135 15.95 -8.13 -13.65
CA GLY A 135 14.63 -7.86 -14.20
C GLY A 135 13.71 -7.21 -13.17
N MET A 136 13.60 -7.80 -11.98
CA MET A 136 12.78 -7.27 -10.88
C MET A 136 13.19 -5.87 -10.45
N MET A 137 14.49 -5.58 -10.36
CA MET A 137 14.97 -4.24 -10.05
C MET A 137 14.51 -3.23 -11.09
N VAL A 138 14.71 -3.52 -12.37
CA VAL A 138 14.32 -2.60 -13.47
C VAL A 138 12.79 -2.46 -13.56
N GLY A 139 12.08 -3.58 -13.45
CA GLY A 139 10.61 -3.64 -13.48
C GLY A 139 9.98 -2.86 -12.35
N ALA A 140 10.48 -2.99 -11.12
CA ALA A 140 9.93 -2.30 -9.96
C ALA A 140 10.00 -0.76 -10.10
N TYR A 141 11.09 -0.22 -10.66
CA TYR A 141 11.19 1.22 -10.90
C TYR A 141 10.21 1.70 -11.97
N PHE A 142 10.08 0.95 -13.07
CA PHE A 142 9.21 1.33 -14.18
C PHE A 142 7.73 1.17 -13.83
N TRP A 143 7.34 -0.01 -13.38
CA TRP A 143 5.96 -0.33 -13.03
C TRP A 143 5.48 0.37 -11.77
N GLY A 144 6.37 0.68 -10.81
CA GLY A 144 6.03 1.48 -9.65
C GLY A 144 5.53 2.87 -10.02
N SER A 145 6.28 3.58 -10.87
CA SER A 145 5.89 4.91 -11.35
C SER A 145 4.61 4.88 -12.19
N VAL A 146 4.47 3.83 -13.02
CA VAL A 146 3.28 3.60 -13.85
C VAL A 146 2.04 3.29 -12.99
N ALA A 147 2.19 2.52 -11.90
CA ALA A 147 1.12 2.17 -10.97
C ALA A 147 0.50 3.39 -10.29
N ASP A 148 1.34 4.36 -9.93
CA ASP A 148 0.89 5.61 -9.31
C ASP A 148 0.18 6.55 -10.29
N SER A 149 0.55 6.49 -11.58
CA SER A 149 0.02 7.40 -12.61
C SER A 149 -1.28 6.89 -13.28
N LEU A 150 -1.33 5.60 -13.63
CA LEU A 150 -2.43 5.01 -14.43
C LEU A 150 -3.48 4.28 -13.59
N GLY A 151 -3.23 4.15 -12.28
CA GLY A 151 -4.10 3.51 -11.31
C GLY A 151 -3.77 2.03 -11.09
N ARG A 152 -3.67 1.63 -9.81
CA ARG A 152 -3.18 0.32 -9.37
C ARG A 152 -3.90 -0.88 -10.00
N LYS A 153 -5.23 -0.85 -10.12
CA LYS A 153 -6.01 -1.98 -10.67
C LYS A 153 -5.67 -2.27 -12.14
N LYS A 154 -5.53 -1.22 -12.96
CA LYS A 154 -5.25 -1.38 -14.39
C LYS A 154 -3.83 -1.89 -14.59
N VAL A 155 -2.89 -1.34 -13.84
CA VAL A 155 -1.49 -1.77 -13.91
C VAL A 155 -1.34 -3.22 -13.52
N LEU A 156 -1.99 -3.67 -12.43
CA LEU A 156 -1.98 -5.09 -12.02
C LEU A 156 -2.47 -6.02 -13.14
N ILE A 157 -3.55 -5.67 -13.85
CA ILE A 157 -4.05 -6.48 -14.97
C ILE A 157 -3.07 -6.48 -16.15
N VAL A 158 -2.49 -5.31 -16.49
CA VAL A 158 -1.56 -5.18 -17.62
C VAL A 158 -0.28 -5.98 -17.37
N ILE A 159 0.32 -5.87 -16.18
CA ILE A 159 1.53 -6.63 -15.85
C ILE A 159 1.28 -8.13 -15.88
N SER A 160 0.16 -8.61 -15.31
CA SER A 160 -0.17 -10.03 -15.32
C SER A 160 -0.37 -10.58 -16.75
N ILE A 161 -0.98 -9.80 -17.64
CA ILE A 161 -1.12 -10.19 -19.05
C ILE A 161 0.25 -10.21 -19.76
N MET A 162 1.08 -9.19 -19.51
CA MET A 162 2.42 -9.12 -20.09
C MET A 162 3.29 -10.29 -19.62
N ASN A 163 3.23 -10.61 -18.33
CA ASN A 163 3.90 -11.75 -17.73
C ASN A 163 3.45 -13.07 -18.35
N ALA A 164 2.13 -13.32 -18.42
CA ALA A 164 1.58 -14.52 -19.07
C ALA A 164 2.05 -14.65 -20.53
N PHE A 165 2.09 -13.56 -21.29
CA PHE A 165 2.61 -13.56 -22.65
C PHE A 165 4.10 -13.90 -22.70
N CYS A 166 4.92 -13.34 -21.80
CA CYS A 166 6.34 -13.64 -21.70
C CYS A 166 6.59 -15.12 -21.35
N ILE A 167 5.84 -15.72 -20.44
CA ILE A 167 5.96 -17.15 -20.09
C ILE A 167 5.61 -18.04 -21.27
N VAL A 168 4.50 -17.74 -21.96
CA VAL A 168 4.09 -18.51 -23.15
C VAL A 168 5.14 -18.39 -24.25
N ALA A 169 5.63 -17.18 -24.52
CA ALA A 169 6.70 -16.95 -25.50
C ALA A 169 8.00 -17.67 -25.10
N SER A 170 8.34 -17.69 -23.81
CA SER A 170 9.49 -18.41 -23.28
C SER A 170 9.40 -19.92 -23.52
N SER A 171 8.19 -20.49 -23.56
CA SER A 171 7.98 -21.93 -23.77
C SER A 171 8.31 -22.38 -25.20
N PHE A 172 8.29 -21.46 -26.17
CA PHE A 172 8.69 -21.74 -27.56
C PHE A 172 10.18 -21.50 -27.82
N SER A 173 10.93 -21.01 -26.83
CA SER A 173 12.34 -20.67 -26.99
C SER A 173 13.25 -21.89 -26.82
N GLN A 174 13.93 -22.30 -27.90
CA GLN A 174 14.92 -23.39 -27.89
C GLN A 174 16.38 -22.91 -27.76
N ASN A 175 16.61 -21.59 -27.72
CA ASN A 175 17.95 -21.01 -27.58
C ASN A 175 18.17 -20.46 -26.16
N TYR A 176 19.39 -20.64 -25.63
CA TYR A 176 19.78 -20.13 -24.30
C TYR A 176 19.64 -18.62 -24.17
N GLU A 177 20.14 -17.86 -25.14
CA GLU A 177 20.11 -16.39 -25.13
C GLU A 177 18.66 -15.88 -25.10
N THR A 178 17.81 -16.42 -25.97
CA THR A 178 16.40 -16.05 -26.04
C THR A 178 15.66 -16.43 -24.76
N PHE A 179 15.98 -17.59 -24.18
CA PHE A 179 15.44 -18.02 -22.89
C PHE A 179 15.84 -17.07 -21.75
N MET A 180 17.08 -16.59 -21.74
CA MET A 180 17.56 -15.61 -20.76
C MET A 180 16.82 -14.27 -20.87
N VAL A 181 16.62 -13.77 -22.10
CA VAL A 181 15.88 -12.52 -22.34
C VAL A 181 14.42 -12.65 -21.87
N PHE A 182 13.76 -13.77 -22.16
CA PHE A 182 12.39 -13.98 -21.67
C PHE A 182 12.33 -14.03 -20.15
N ARG A 183 13.33 -14.61 -19.46
CA ARG A 183 13.38 -14.57 -17.99
C ARG A 183 13.62 -13.19 -17.43
N PHE A 184 14.44 -12.39 -18.09
CA PHE A 184 14.59 -10.98 -17.74
C PHE A 184 13.26 -10.24 -17.83
N LEU A 185 12.53 -10.42 -18.95
CA LEU A 185 11.23 -9.78 -19.17
C LEU A 185 10.17 -10.25 -18.19
N ASN A 186 10.18 -11.55 -17.83
CA ASN A 186 9.32 -12.13 -16.81
C ASN A 186 9.56 -11.48 -15.45
N GLY A 187 10.83 -11.35 -15.04
CA GLY A 187 11.17 -10.67 -13.80
C GLY A 187 10.88 -9.17 -13.83
N ALA A 188 10.88 -8.55 -15.02
CA ALA A 188 10.58 -7.13 -15.19
C ALA A 188 9.09 -6.82 -15.35
N ALA A 189 8.23 -7.83 -15.47
CA ALA A 189 6.77 -7.70 -15.50
C ALA A 189 6.22 -7.65 -14.07
#